data_AF-A0A537VC00-F1
#
_entry.id   AF-A0A537VC00-F1
#
_cell.length_a   1.000
_cell.length_b   1.000
_cell.length_c   1.000
_cell.angle_alpha   90.00
_cell.angle_beta   90.00
_cell.angle_gamma   90.00
#
_symmetry.space_group_name_H-M   'P 1'
#
loop_
_entity.id
_entity.type
_entity.pdbx_description
1 polymer ?
#
loop_
_entity_poly.entity_id
_entity_poly.type
_entity_poly.pdbx_seq_one_letter_code
_entity_poly.pdbx_strand_id
1 'polypeptide(L)'
;MRWIALPVGIVILSYALLDVLRTLVMPRAARGRTRLGRILYRLLWRPWRWFGLRKKTAASRERVLSAAAPVFFFVQLVGWVFLALLGYALILWSPAFVHGLGRTDGSFEDALYTSGSSLFTLGIGPAAANGWTRAVVVLAGATGLGLFAVVIAYLPVLYQAFNRREVGVLLLDARAGSPPSGPELLHRMGNAGMASALPELFAEWERWVADVLESHMSYPILVLFRSPHDNTSWVTSLGSVLDAATLILTAVDDE
;
A
#
# COMPACT_ATOMS: atom_id res chain seq x y z
N MET A 1 34.27 -2.26 16.72
CA MET A 1 33.04 -2.54 15.93
C MET A 1 32.02 -1.38 15.93
N ARG A 2 31.90 -0.56 16.99
CA ARG A 2 30.98 0.60 17.06
C ARG A 2 31.12 1.65 15.93
N TRP A 3 32.31 1.80 15.34
CA TRP A 3 32.55 2.78 14.27
C TRP A 3 31.72 2.54 12.99
N ILE A 4 31.31 1.29 12.74
CA ILE A 4 30.47 0.93 11.59
C ILE A 4 28.99 1.28 11.85
N ALA A 5 28.59 1.46 13.12
CA ALA A 5 27.20 1.71 13.48
C ALA A 5 26.68 3.04 12.89
N LEU A 6 27.50 4.10 12.86
CA LEU A 6 27.11 5.38 12.29
C LEU A 6 26.79 5.28 10.78
N PRO A 7 27.71 4.84 9.90
CA PRO A 7 27.41 4.76 8.47
C PRO A 7 26.28 3.76 8.17
N VAL A 8 26.21 2.63 8.88
CA VAL A 8 25.11 1.67 8.69
C VAL A 8 23.77 2.26 9.12
N GLY A 9 23.72 2.96 10.25
CA GLY A 9 22.52 3.64 10.73
C GLY A 9 22.03 4.72 9.76
N ILE A 10 22.95 5.53 9.21
CA ILE A 10 22.63 6.54 8.19
C ILE A 10 22.08 5.87 6.92
N VAL A 11 22.70 4.79 6.45
CA VAL A 11 22.22 4.07 5.25
C VAL A 11 20.83 3.49 5.46
N ILE A 12 20.59 2.84 6.61
CA ILE A 12 19.29 2.26 6.95
C ILE A 12 18.21 3.35 7.05
N LEU A 13 18.50 4.44 7.76
CA LEU A 13 17.58 5.55 7.92
C LEU A 13 17.26 6.21 6.57
N SER A 14 18.29 6.49 5.77
CA SER A 14 18.15 7.07 4.44
C SER A 14 17.32 6.16 3.52
N TYR A 15 17.56 4.85 3.58
CA TYR A 15 16.78 3.87 2.84
C TYR A 15 15.30 3.88 3.27
N ALA A 16 15.02 3.88 4.57
CA ALA A 16 13.65 3.92 5.10
C ALA A 16 12.91 5.18 4.65
N LEU A 17 13.51 6.36 4.80
CA LEU A 17 12.92 7.63 4.39
C LEU A 17 12.68 7.71 2.88
N LEU A 18 13.65 7.27 2.07
CA LEU A 18 13.50 7.24 0.62
C LEU A 18 12.41 6.25 0.19
N ASP A 19 12.29 5.10 0.86
CA ASP A 19 11.23 4.13 0.55
C ASP A 19 9.84 4.67 0.91
N VAL A 20 9.71 5.39 2.03
CA VAL A 20 8.47 6.12 2.41
C VAL A 20 8.11 7.16 1.35
N LEU A 21 9.04 8.06 1.00
CA LEU A 21 8.78 9.11 0.01
C LEU A 21 8.40 8.53 -1.36
N ARG A 22 9.07 7.46 -1.79
CA ARG A 22 8.78 6.78 -3.07
C ARG A 22 7.48 5.99 -3.07
N THR A 23 6.97 5.63 -1.89
CA THR A 23 5.73 4.83 -1.76
C THR A 23 4.51 5.70 -1.53
N LEU A 24 4.65 6.79 -0.75
CA LEU A 24 3.52 7.61 -0.32
C LEU A 24 3.46 9.00 -1.00
N VAL A 25 4.61 9.57 -1.41
CA VAL A 25 4.68 10.96 -1.89
C VAL A 25 4.90 11.04 -3.40
N MET A 26 5.68 10.14 -3.98
CA MET A 26 6.03 10.20 -5.39
C MET A 26 4.97 9.51 -6.27
N PRO A 27 4.24 10.25 -7.15
CA PRO A 27 3.16 9.69 -7.97
C PRO A 27 3.65 8.76 -9.10
N ARG A 28 4.95 8.74 -9.41
CA ARG A 28 5.48 7.83 -10.43
C ARG A 28 5.77 6.46 -9.86
N ALA A 29 5.36 5.43 -10.60
CA ALA A 29 5.82 4.05 -10.44
C ALA A 29 7.36 3.98 -10.55
N ALA A 30 8.08 4.26 -9.46
CA ALA A 30 9.53 4.18 -9.44
C ALA A 30 9.91 2.70 -9.51
N ARG A 31 10.19 2.21 -10.73
CA ARG A 31 10.69 0.86 -11.02
C ARG A 31 11.96 0.63 -10.20
N GLY A 32 11.84 -0.08 -9.07
CA GLY A 32 12.95 -0.33 -8.14
C GLY A 32 12.94 -1.77 -7.64
N ARG A 33 14.05 -2.50 -7.82
CA ARG A 33 14.17 -3.92 -7.43
C ARG A 33 14.28 -4.12 -5.91
N THR A 34 14.69 -3.09 -5.18
CA THR A 34 15.02 -3.09 -3.74
C THR A 34 14.00 -2.40 -2.86
N ARG A 35 12.74 -2.21 -3.30
CA ARG A 35 11.68 -1.61 -2.48
C ARG A 35 11.30 -2.51 -1.30
N LEU A 36 11.14 -1.94 -0.11
CA LEU A 36 10.74 -2.67 1.09
C LEU A 36 9.40 -3.37 0.87
N GLY A 37 8.43 -2.68 0.26
CA GLY A 37 7.12 -3.23 -0.05
C GLY A 37 7.16 -4.45 -0.97
N ARG A 38 8.10 -4.52 -1.92
CA ARG A 38 8.24 -5.70 -2.79
C ARG A 38 8.84 -6.89 -2.06
N ILE A 39 9.74 -6.65 -1.11
CA ILE A 39 10.37 -7.68 -0.28
C ILE A 39 9.33 -8.25 0.69
N LEU A 40 8.67 -7.37 1.45
CA LEU A 40 7.61 -7.74 2.39
C LEU A 40 6.45 -8.44 1.66
N TYR A 41 6.04 -7.94 0.49
CA TYR A 41 5.06 -8.61 -0.36
C TYR A 41 5.45 -10.04 -0.66
N ARG A 42 6.65 -10.27 -1.21
CA ARG A 42 7.09 -11.63 -1.57
C ARG A 42 7.21 -12.55 -0.37
N LEU A 43 7.65 -12.04 0.76
CA LEU A 43 7.84 -12.81 1.99
C LEU A 43 6.49 -13.26 2.58
N LEU A 44 5.52 -12.35 2.67
CA LEU A 44 4.25 -12.64 3.34
C LEU A 44 3.19 -13.20 2.38
N TRP A 45 3.27 -12.93 1.07
CA TRP A 45 2.20 -13.34 0.13
C TRP A 45 2.17 -14.86 -0.05
N ARG A 46 3.34 -15.51 -0.10
CA ARG A 46 3.44 -16.96 -0.24
C ARG A 46 2.72 -17.72 0.88
N PRO A 47 3.02 -17.48 2.18
CA PRO A 47 2.31 -18.16 3.25
C PRO A 47 0.84 -17.74 3.32
N TRP A 48 0.51 -16.47 3.08
CA TRP A 48 -0.88 -16.00 3.11
C TRP A 48 -1.75 -16.67 2.05
N ARG A 49 -1.27 -16.71 0.80
CA ARG A 49 -1.93 -17.40 -0.31
C ARG A 49 -2.08 -18.89 -0.02
N TRP A 50 -1.04 -19.53 0.50
CA TRP A 50 -1.08 -20.95 0.85
C TRP A 50 -2.16 -21.26 1.90
N PHE A 51 -2.30 -20.41 2.92
CA PHE A 51 -3.35 -20.58 3.92
C PHE A 51 -4.75 -20.32 3.36
N GLY A 52 -4.91 -19.28 2.52
CA GLY A 52 -6.18 -18.96 1.87
C GLY A 52 -6.65 -20.05 0.91
N LEU A 53 -5.77 -20.60 0.08
CA LEU A 53 -6.11 -21.63 -0.90
C LEU A 53 -6.49 -22.98 -0.29
N ARG A 54 -6.17 -23.21 0.99
CA ARG A 54 -6.55 -24.43 1.71
C ARG A 54 -7.93 -24.36 2.35
N LYS A 55 -8.62 -23.22 2.28
CA LYS A 55 -9.99 -23.10 2.76
C LYS A 55 -10.94 -23.84 1.81
N LYS A 56 -11.81 -24.66 2.40
CA LYS A 56 -12.74 -25.54 1.65
C LYS A 56 -13.88 -24.79 0.97
N THR A 57 -14.32 -23.66 1.55
CA THR A 57 -15.42 -22.86 1.02
C THR A 57 -14.91 -21.59 0.34
N ALA A 58 -15.58 -21.17 -0.74
CA ALA A 58 -15.24 -19.95 -1.47
C ALA A 58 -15.30 -18.72 -0.56
N ALA A 59 -16.34 -18.59 0.25
CA ALA A 59 -16.50 -17.48 1.20
C ALA A 59 -15.37 -17.42 2.25
N SER A 60 -14.92 -18.58 2.79
CA SER A 60 -13.82 -18.58 3.76
C SER A 60 -12.49 -18.23 3.11
N ARG A 61 -12.25 -18.70 1.88
CA ARG A 61 -11.09 -18.33 1.08
C ARG A 61 -11.06 -16.83 0.83
N GLU A 62 -12.20 -16.25 0.45
CA GLU A 62 -12.33 -14.83 0.16
C GLU A 62 -12.02 -13.96 1.37
N ARG A 63 -12.62 -14.26 2.53
CA ARG A 63 -12.33 -13.54 3.80
C ARG A 63 -10.85 -13.54 4.18
N VAL A 64 -10.16 -14.66 4.01
CA VAL A 64 -8.73 -14.75 4.31
C VAL A 64 -7.92 -13.92 3.34
N LEU A 65 -8.23 -14.00 2.05
CA LEU A 65 -7.46 -13.31 1.03
C LEU A 65 -7.75 -11.80 0.98
N SER A 66 -8.96 -11.36 1.34
CA SER A 66 -9.30 -9.94 1.44
C SER A 66 -8.61 -9.25 2.62
N ALA A 67 -8.39 -9.97 3.72
CA ALA A 67 -7.61 -9.47 4.87
C ALA A 67 -6.12 -9.24 4.55
N ALA A 68 -5.61 -9.74 3.42
CA ALA A 68 -4.22 -9.56 3.04
C ALA A 68 -3.86 -8.07 2.93
N ALA A 69 -4.63 -7.30 2.15
CA ALA A 69 -4.32 -5.90 1.85
C ALA A 69 -4.12 -5.02 3.11
N PRO A 70 -5.05 -4.97 4.08
CA PRO A 70 -4.84 -4.19 5.30
C PRO A 70 -3.66 -4.70 6.12
N VAL A 71 -3.48 -6.03 6.24
CA VAL A 71 -2.34 -6.60 6.98
C VAL A 71 -1.01 -6.19 6.32
N PHE A 72 -0.91 -6.28 5.00
CA PHE A 72 0.27 -5.84 4.25
C PHE A 72 0.59 -4.36 4.48
N PHE A 73 -0.43 -3.51 4.50
CA PHE A 73 -0.28 -2.09 4.78
C PHE A 73 0.32 -1.85 6.18
N PHE A 74 -0.23 -2.51 7.21
CA PHE A 74 0.30 -2.39 8.57
C PHE A 74 1.71 -2.97 8.73
N VAL A 75 2.01 -4.10 8.10
CA VAL A 75 3.35 -4.68 8.14
C VAL A 75 4.37 -3.77 7.44
N GLN A 76 3.98 -3.12 6.33
CA GLN A 76 4.82 -2.11 5.68
C GLN A 76 5.13 -0.94 6.61
N LEU A 77 4.10 -0.41 7.31
CA LEU A 77 4.26 0.68 8.26
C LEU A 77 5.18 0.31 9.42
N VAL A 78 4.96 -0.86 10.02
CA VAL A 78 5.84 -1.39 11.08
C VAL A 78 7.26 -1.58 10.57
N GLY A 79 7.42 -2.02 9.31
CA GLY A 79 8.73 -2.14 8.67
C GLY A 79 9.49 -0.81 8.57
N TRP A 80 8.82 0.27 8.15
CA TRP A 80 9.45 1.60 8.12
C TRP A 80 9.82 2.11 9.50
N VAL A 81 8.91 1.97 10.47
CA VAL A 81 9.16 2.39 11.86
C VAL A 81 10.32 1.59 12.45
N PHE A 82 10.36 0.28 12.24
CA PHE A 82 11.43 -0.59 12.71
C PHE A 82 12.79 -0.19 12.10
N LEU A 83 12.85 0.07 10.80
CA LEU A 83 14.08 0.51 10.14
C LEU A 83 14.53 1.89 10.63
N ALA A 84 13.61 2.84 10.78
CA ALA A 84 13.94 4.16 11.33
C ALA A 84 14.45 4.05 12.78
N LEU A 85 13.76 3.27 13.62
CA LEU A 85 14.13 3.00 15.01
C LEU A 85 15.52 2.37 15.10
N LEU A 86 15.82 1.36 14.28
CA LEU A 86 17.12 0.71 14.22
C LEU A 86 18.21 1.66 13.67
N GLY A 87 17.89 2.43 12.64
CA GLY A 87 18.80 3.42 12.05
C GLY A 87 19.24 4.47 13.06
N TYR A 88 18.27 5.06 13.78
CA TYR A 88 18.56 6.02 14.85
C TYR A 88 19.28 5.36 16.04
N ALA A 89 18.89 4.16 16.46
CA ALA A 89 19.58 3.43 17.53
C ALA A 89 21.06 3.20 17.20
N LEU A 90 21.38 2.82 15.96
CA LEU A 90 22.76 2.64 15.51
C LEU A 90 23.54 3.96 15.43
N ILE A 91 22.90 5.06 15.00
CA ILE A 91 23.50 6.39 15.02
C ILE A 91 23.83 6.81 16.46
N LEU A 92 22.87 6.68 17.37
CA LEU A 92 23.03 7.04 18.79
C LEU A 92 24.06 6.15 19.51
N TRP A 93 24.14 4.86 19.18
CA TRP A 93 25.13 3.94 19.73
C TRP A 93 26.55 4.13 19.18
N SER A 94 26.71 4.95 18.14
CA SER A 94 28.02 5.23 17.56
C SER A 94 28.92 6.04 18.51
N PRO A 95 30.26 5.93 18.40
CA PRO A 95 31.20 6.64 19.29
C PRO A 95 31.01 8.16 19.31
N ALA A 96 30.49 8.72 18.21
CA ALA A 96 30.23 10.15 18.06
C ALA A 96 29.09 10.66 18.95
N PHE A 97 28.10 9.81 19.28
CA PHE A 97 26.87 10.24 19.97
C PHE A 97 26.60 9.51 21.28
N VAL A 98 27.21 8.34 21.50
CA VAL A 98 26.94 7.47 22.66
C VAL A 98 27.22 8.16 23.99
N HIS A 99 28.26 8.99 24.08
CA HIS A 99 28.60 9.76 25.29
C HIS A 99 27.57 10.85 25.60
N GLY A 100 26.79 11.28 24.61
CA GLY A 100 25.75 12.28 24.78
C GLY A 100 24.39 11.71 25.19
N LEU A 101 24.27 10.39 25.41
CA LEU A 101 23.05 9.76 25.93
C LEU A 101 22.82 10.03 27.44
N GLY A 102 23.78 10.68 28.11
CA GLY A 102 23.69 11.03 29.53
C GLY A 102 24.49 10.08 30.42
N ARG A 103 24.08 9.92 31.69
CA ARG A 103 24.77 9.07 32.68
C ARG A 103 24.37 7.60 32.53
N THR A 104 24.53 7.04 31.34
CA THR A 104 24.29 5.61 31.08
C THR A 104 25.60 4.93 30.71
N ASP A 105 25.60 3.59 30.73
CA ASP A 105 26.77 2.78 30.33
C ASP A 105 27.01 2.81 28.81
N GLY A 106 26.23 3.60 28.07
CA GLY A 106 26.29 3.70 26.60
C GLY A 106 25.90 2.39 25.92
N SER A 107 25.03 1.60 26.55
CA SER A 107 24.59 0.31 26.02
C SER A 107 23.80 0.48 24.72
N PHE A 108 23.73 -0.59 23.91
CA PHE A 108 22.87 -0.55 22.71
C PHE A 108 21.39 -0.46 23.09
N GLU A 109 21.00 -1.06 24.21
CA GLU A 109 19.64 -1.00 24.73
C GLU A 109 19.22 0.43 25.07
N ASP A 110 20.09 1.21 25.73
CA ASP A 110 19.84 2.63 26.01
C ASP A 110 19.63 3.45 24.73
N ALA A 111 20.45 3.19 23.71
CA ALA A 111 20.34 3.84 22.41
C ALA A 111 19.06 3.44 21.68
N LEU A 112 18.66 2.17 21.76
CA LEU A 112 17.44 1.63 21.18
C LEU A 112 16.19 2.22 21.85
N TYR A 113 16.18 2.24 23.18
CA TYR A 113 15.09 2.81 23.96
C TYR A 113 14.97 4.32 23.76
N THR A 114 16.10 5.05 23.78
CA THR A 114 16.12 6.51 23.49
C THR A 114 15.63 6.82 22.08
N SER A 115 16.06 6.03 21.08
CA SER A 115 15.59 6.12 19.69
C SER A 115 14.08 5.92 19.60
N GLY A 116 13.57 4.83 20.18
CA GLY A 116 12.14 4.52 20.18
C GLY A 116 11.32 5.60 20.87
N SER A 117 11.72 6.00 22.08
CA SER A 117 11.06 7.07 22.84
C SER A 117 11.03 8.39 22.08
N SER A 118 12.12 8.75 21.41
CA SER A 118 12.17 9.98 20.60
C SER A 118 11.29 9.87 19.38
N LEU A 119 11.40 8.78 18.60
CA LEU A 119 10.63 8.52 17.38
C LEU A 119 9.12 8.49 17.65
N PHE A 120 8.70 7.89 18.77
CA PHE A 120 7.29 7.87 19.20
C PHE A 120 6.89 9.10 20.02
N THR A 121 7.78 10.07 20.18
CA THR A 121 7.54 11.33 20.93
C THR A 121 7.11 11.13 22.39
N LEU A 122 7.52 10.02 23.01
CA LEU A 122 7.23 9.73 24.42
C LEU A 122 8.00 10.66 25.35
N GLY A 123 9.22 11.04 24.97
CA GLY A 123 10.07 11.95 25.77
C GLY A 123 10.61 11.35 27.06
N ILE A 124 10.49 10.04 27.25
CA ILE A 124 10.96 9.29 28.43
C ILE A 124 12.26 8.58 28.06
N GLY A 125 13.34 8.83 28.79
CA GLY A 125 14.65 8.23 28.51
C GLY A 125 15.39 7.94 29.81
N PRO A 126 16.39 7.03 29.77
CA PRO A 126 17.23 6.75 30.93
C PRO A 126 17.98 8.00 31.42
N ALA A 127 18.30 8.92 30.50
CA ALA A 127 18.80 10.24 30.81
C ALA A 127 18.48 11.24 29.68
N ALA A 128 18.56 12.53 30.00
CA ALA A 128 18.43 13.59 29.01
C ALA A 128 19.67 13.63 28.10
N ALA A 129 19.44 13.62 26.78
CA ALA A 129 20.52 13.76 25.82
C ALA A 129 21.22 15.13 25.96
N ASN A 130 22.52 15.17 25.69
CA ASN A 130 23.35 16.37 25.75
C ASN A 130 24.21 16.55 24.48
N GLY A 131 24.87 17.71 24.36
CA GLY A 131 25.72 18.04 23.20
C GLY A 131 25.01 17.88 21.85
N TRP A 132 25.73 17.35 20.85
CA TRP A 132 25.21 17.09 19.52
C TRP A 132 24.18 15.94 19.46
N THR A 133 24.16 15.04 20.46
CA THR A 133 23.19 13.94 20.54
C THR A 133 21.75 14.47 20.66
N ARG A 134 21.55 15.65 21.28
CA ARG A 134 20.23 16.32 21.33
C ARG A 134 19.65 16.55 19.95
N ALA A 135 20.47 16.96 18.98
CA ALA A 135 20.01 17.22 17.63
C ALA A 135 19.50 15.93 16.96
N VAL A 136 20.20 14.80 17.16
CA VAL A 136 19.78 13.50 16.63
C VAL A 136 18.45 13.04 17.24
N VAL A 137 18.29 13.21 18.56
CA VAL A 137 17.03 12.90 19.28
C VAL A 137 15.87 13.75 18.76
N VAL A 138 16.09 15.05 18.56
CA VAL A 138 15.08 15.95 17.98
C VAL A 138 14.72 15.54 16.55
N LEU A 139 15.72 15.20 15.72
CA LEU A 139 15.49 14.71 14.36
C LEU A 139 14.73 13.38 14.34
N ALA A 140 14.98 12.49 15.31
CA ALA A 140 14.21 11.26 15.47
C ALA A 140 12.74 11.56 15.75
N GLY A 141 12.45 12.47 16.69
CA GLY A 141 11.07 12.88 16.97
C GLY A 141 10.39 13.55 15.78
N ALA A 142 11.08 14.48 15.09
CA ALA A 142 10.55 15.11 13.89
C ALA A 142 10.25 14.09 12.78
N THR A 143 11.13 13.10 12.60
CA THR A 143 10.94 12.02 11.64
C THR A 143 9.73 11.15 11.99
N GLY A 144 9.58 10.80 13.27
CA GLY A 144 8.42 10.04 13.74
C GLY A 144 7.10 10.75 13.46
N LEU A 145 7.00 12.03 13.86
CA LEU A 145 5.83 12.86 13.55
C LEU A 145 5.56 12.96 12.05
N GLY A 146 6.61 13.17 11.25
CA GLY A 146 6.51 13.21 9.79
C GLY A 146 5.99 11.89 9.19
N LEU A 147 6.49 10.74 9.66
CA LEU A 147 6.02 9.43 9.23
C LEU A 147 4.54 9.23 9.55
N PHE A 148 4.12 9.54 10.78
CA PHE A 148 2.70 9.47 11.16
C PHE A 148 1.83 10.40 10.32
N ALA A 149 2.25 11.65 10.11
CA ALA A 149 1.51 12.62 9.32
C ALA A 149 1.29 12.14 7.87
N VAL A 150 2.33 11.63 7.22
CA VAL A 150 2.23 11.12 5.84
C VAL A 150 1.32 9.89 5.77
N VAL A 151 1.43 8.96 6.73
CA VAL A 151 0.55 7.77 6.79
C VAL A 151 -0.92 8.17 6.96
N ILE A 152 -1.20 9.08 7.89
CA ILE A 152 -2.56 9.57 8.15
C ILE A 152 -3.13 10.24 6.90
N ALA A 153 -2.31 11.03 6.19
CA ALA A 153 -2.72 11.67 4.93
C ALA A 153 -2.91 10.66 3.78
N TYR A 154 -2.17 9.56 3.78
CA TYR A 154 -2.20 8.57 2.71
C TYR A 154 -3.44 7.66 2.75
N LEU A 155 -3.91 7.28 3.95
CA LEU A 155 -5.05 6.37 4.10
C LEU A 155 -6.33 6.87 3.38
N PRO A 156 -6.76 8.14 3.54
CA PRO A 156 -7.90 8.68 2.81
C PRO A 156 -7.73 8.61 1.30
N VAL A 157 -6.54 8.96 0.79
CA VAL A 157 -6.25 8.94 -0.66
C VAL A 157 -6.35 7.51 -1.21
N LEU A 158 -5.81 6.53 -0.46
CA LEU A 158 -5.91 5.12 -0.83
C LEU A 158 -7.36 4.64 -0.87
N TYR A 159 -8.16 4.93 0.16
CA TYR A 159 -9.56 4.51 0.21
C TYR A 159 -10.42 5.23 -0.82
N GLN A 160 -10.16 6.50 -1.12
CA GLN A 160 -10.84 7.21 -2.21
C GLN A 160 -10.56 6.56 -3.56
N ALA A 161 -9.30 6.21 -3.86
CA ALA A 161 -8.94 5.51 -5.08
C ALA A 161 -9.61 4.12 -5.17
N PHE A 162 -9.63 3.37 -4.06
CA PHE A 162 -10.34 2.09 -3.98
C PHE A 162 -11.84 2.26 -4.23
N ASN A 163 -12.50 3.20 -3.56
CA ASN A 163 -13.93 3.44 -3.71
C ASN A 163 -14.28 3.85 -5.15
N ARG A 164 -13.47 4.71 -5.77
CA ARG A 164 -13.68 5.14 -7.16
C ARG A 164 -13.60 3.96 -8.14
N ARG A 165 -12.69 3.02 -7.92
CA ARG A 165 -12.66 1.75 -8.67
C ARG A 165 -13.96 0.96 -8.47
N GLU A 166 -14.36 0.74 -7.22
CA GLU A 166 -15.52 -0.11 -6.93
C GLU A 166 -16.87 0.48 -7.40
N VAL A 167 -17.00 1.81 -7.51
CA VAL A 167 -18.21 2.43 -8.08
C VAL A 167 -18.49 1.93 -9.49
N GLY A 168 -17.48 1.85 -10.36
CA GLY A 168 -17.67 1.33 -11.73
C GLY A 168 -18.08 -0.14 -11.75
N VAL A 169 -17.48 -0.96 -10.87
CA VAL A 169 -17.82 -2.38 -10.70
C VAL A 169 -19.29 -2.53 -10.29
N LEU A 170 -19.73 -1.74 -9.32
CA LEU A 170 -21.09 -1.76 -8.81
C LEU A 170 -22.13 -1.32 -9.84
N LEU A 171 -21.85 -0.26 -10.60
CA LEU A 171 -22.75 0.22 -11.65
C LEU A 171 -22.93 -0.81 -12.77
N LEU A 172 -21.90 -1.60 -13.05
CA LEU A 172 -21.97 -2.66 -14.06
C LEU A 172 -22.72 -3.90 -13.58
N ASP A 173 -22.70 -4.23 -12.29
CA ASP A 173 -23.40 -5.40 -11.75
C ASP A 173 -24.90 -5.43 -12.13
N ALA A 174 -25.56 -4.27 -12.08
CA ALA A 174 -26.96 -4.13 -12.52
C ALA A 174 -27.15 -4.41 -14.03
N ARG A 175 -26.15 -4.07 -14.84
CA ARG A 175 -26.20 -4.15 -16.31
C ARG A 175 -25.71 -5.49 -16.85
N ALA A 176 -24.70 -6.10 -16.24
CA ALA A 176 -24.01 -7.30 -16.74
C ALA A 176 -24.23 -8.56 -15.88
N GLY A 177 -24.93 -8.44 -14.74
CA GLY A 177 -25.20 -9.53 -13.81
C GLY A 177 -24.07 -9.80 -12.81
N SER A 178 -24.32 -10.79 -11.93
CA SER A 178 -23.41 -11.21 -10.87
C SER A 178 -23.27 -12.74 -10.89
N PRO A 179 -22.20 -13.31 -11.48
CA PRO A 179 -21.01 -12.64 -12.01
C PRO A 179 -21.27 -11.85 -13.30
N PRO A 180 -20.46 -10.81 -13.59
CA PRO A 180 -20.65 -9.97 -14.77
C PRO A 180 -20.27 -10.73 -16.05
N SER A 181 -21.09 -10.59 -17.11
CA SER A 181 -20.79 -11.17 -18.42
C SER A 181 -21.15 -10.23 -19.58
N GLY A 182 -20.33 -10.26 -20.64
CA GLY A 182 -20.56 -9.45 -21.84
C GLY A 182 -21.86 -9.80 -22.58
N PRO A 183 -22.19 -11.08 -22.80
CA PRO A 183 -23.47 -11.46 -23.41
C PRO A 183 -24.68 -10.98 -22.63
N GLU A 184 -24.67 -11.11 -21.29
CA GLU A 184 -25.78 -10.64 -20.45
C GLU A 184 -25.92 -9.12 -20.51
N LEU A 185 -24.80 -8.38 -20.55
CA LEU A 185 -24.80 -6.93 -20.73
C LEU A 185 -25.51 -6.53 -22.03
N LEU A 186 -25.13 -7.14 -23.15
CA LEU A 186 -25.75 -6.87 -24.45
C LEU A 186 -27.22 -7.29 -24.48
N HIS A 187 -27.55 -8.46 -23.92
CA HIS A 187 -28.91 -8.96 -23.85
C HIS A 187 -29.83 -8.03 -23.07
N ARG A 188 -29.42 -7.59 -21.86
CA ARG A 188 -30.21 -6.68 -21.02
C ARG A 188 -30.37 -5.31 -21.66
N MET A 189 -29.30 -4.74 -22.21
CA MET A 189 -29.37 -3.44 -22.87
C MET A 189 -30.22 -3.49 -24.14
N GLY A 190 -30.15 -4.56 -24.92
CA GLY A 190 -31.00 -4.79 -26.09
C GLY A 190 -32.47 -4.91 -25.71
N ASN A 191 -32.81 -5.76 -24.73
CA ASN A 191 -34.20 -5.94 -24.25
C ASN A 191 -34.80 -4.66 -23.66
N ALA A 192 -33.97 -3.80 -23.04
CA ALA A 192 -34.38 -2.51 -22.51
C ALA A 192 -34.51 -1.40 -23.59
N GLY A 193 -34.22 -1.71 -24.87
CA GLY A 193 -34.20 -0.70 -25.93
C GLY A 193 -33.08 0.34 -25.79
N MET A 194 -32.03 0.02 -25.03
CA MET A 194 -30.92 0.91 -24.67
C MET A 194 -29.63 0.62 -25.47
N ALA A 195 -29.73 -0.06 -26.60
CA ALA A 195 -28.56 -0.38 -27.43
C ALA A 195 -27.80 0.88 -27.89
N SER A 196 -28.51 1.98 -28.15
CA SER A 196 -27.91 3.27 -28.51
C SER A 196 -27.05 3.90 -27.40
N ALA A 197 -27.16 3.43 -26.16
CA ALA A 197 -26.35 3.88 -25.02
C ALA A 197 -25.03 3.10 -24.87
N LEU A 198 -24.79 2.05 -25.68
CA LEU A 198 -23.55 1.26 -25.62
C LEU A 198 -22.28 2.09 -25.88
N PRO A 199 -22.23 3.02 -26.87
CA PRO A 199 -21.06 3.86 -27.06
C PRO A 199 -20.73 4.72 -25.84
N GLU A 200 -21.74 5.28 -25.18
CA GLU A 200 -21.57 6.06 -23.96
C GLU A 200 -21.03 5.19 -22.81
N LEU A 201 -21.60 3.97 -22.63
CA LEU A 201 -21.09 2.99 -21.68
C LEU A 201 -19.61 2.67 -21.92
N PHE A 202 -19.21 2.43 -23.17
CA PHE A 202 -17.81 2.13 -23.48
C PHE A 202 -16.88 3.32 -23.20
N ALA A 203 -17.32 4.55 -23.50
CA ALA A 203 -16.57 5.75 -23.17
C ALA A 203 -16.44 5.98 -21.64
N GLU A 204 -17.48 5.66 -20.86
CA GLU A 204 -17.41 5.65 -19.38
C GLU A 204 -16.38 4.63 -18.88
N TRP A 205 -16.39 3.43 -19.45
CA TRP A 205 -15.47 2.36 -19.08
C TRP A 205 -14.03 2.64 -19.50
N GLU A 206 -13.81 3.29 -20.64
CA GLU A 206 -12.47 3.77 -21.04
C GLU A 206 -11.89 4.72 -19.97
N ARG A 207 -12.67 5.72 -19.54
CA ARG A 207 -12.26 6.64 -18.47
C ARG A 207 -12.01 5.90 -17.16
N TRP A 208 -12.90 4.99 -16.79
CA TRP A 208 -12.73 4.18 -15.58
C TRP A 208 -11.45 3.32 -15.63
N VAL A 209 -11.14 2.70 -16.78
CA VAL A 209 -9.89 1.93 -16.96
C VAL A 209 -8.67 2.83 -16.84
N ALA A 210 -8.70 4.03 -17.42
CA ALA A 210 -7.61 5.00 -17.28
C ALA A 210 -7.39 5.39 -15.80
N ASP A 211 -8.47 5.64 -15.05
CA ASP A 211 -8.42 5.94 -13.62
C ASP A 211 -7.88 4.77 -12.79
N VAL A 212 -8.29 3.54 -13.11
CA VAL A 212 -7.77 2.32 -12.47
C VAL A 212 -6.29 2.13 -12.77
N LEU A 213 -5.87 2.33 -14.03
CA LEU A 213 -4.47 2.23 -14.43
C LEU A 213 -3.62 3.24 -13.67
N GLU A 214 -4.01 4.53 -13.65
CA GLU A 214 -3.26 5.59 -12.97
C GLU A 214 -3.17 5.35 -11.47
N SER A 215 -4.29 4.99 -10.83
CA SER A 215 -4.33 4.70 -9.39
C SER A 215 -3.49 3.48 -9.01
N HIS A 216 -3.47 2.41 -9.83
CA HIS A 216 -2.71 1.20 -9.52
C HIS A 216 -1.21 1.33 -9.87
N MET A 217 -0.85 2.22 -10.79
CA MET A 217 0.54 2.63 -11.01
C MET A 217 1.07 3.48 -9.84
N SER A 218 0.24 4.40 -9.34
CA SER A 218 0.58 5.28 -8.21
C SER A 218 0.61 4.52 -6.88
N TYR A 219 -0.38 3.65 -6.66
CA TYR A 219 -0.60 2.90 -5.42
C TYR A 219 -0.71 1.39 -5.70
N PRO A 220 0.41 0.69 -5.95
CA PRO A 220 0.39 -0.74 -6.29
C PRO A 220 -0.26 -1.65 -5.25
N ILE A 221 -0.37 -1.20 -4.00
CA ILE A 221 -1.05 -1.94 -2.94
C ILE A 221 -2.55 -2.14 -3.22
N LEU A 222 -3.18 -1.27 -4.03
CA LEU A 222 -4.59 -1.38 -4.45
C LEU A 222 -4.91 -2.70 -5.16
N VAL A 223 -3.91 -3.33 -5.80
CA VAL A 223 -4.07 -4.66 -6.43
C VAL A 223 -4.45 -5.73 -5.42
N LEU A 224 -4.04 -5.58 -4.15
CA LEU A 224 -4.36 -6.53 -3.09
C LEU A 224 -5.75 -6.32 -2.51
N PHE A 225 -6.32 -5.11 -2.65
CA PHE A 225 -7.66 -4.82 -2.18
C PHE A 225 -8.66 -5.51 -3.10
N ARG A 226 -9.42 -6.43 -2.52
CA ARG A 226 -10.44 -7.20 -3.23
C ARG A 226 -11.77 -6.46 -3.25
N SER A 227 -12.56 -6.69 -4.30
CA SER A 227 -13.91 -6.14 -4.39
C SER A 227 -14.79 -6.67 -3.24
N PRO A 228 -15.62 -5.84 -2.59
CA PRO A 228 -16.39 -6.26 -1.41
C PRO A 228 -17.55 -7.22 -1.70
N HIS A 229 -18.04 -7.23 -2.94
CA HIS A 229 -19.25 -7.96 -3.31
C HIS A 229 -18.92 -9.38 -3.75
N ASP A 230 -19.71 -10.34 -3.25
CA ASP A 230 -19.59 -11.73 -3.67
C ASP A 230 -19.88 -11.84 -5.18
N ASN A 231 -19.10 -12.65 -5.89
CA ASN A 231 -19.19 -12.91 -7.35
C ASN A 231 -18.83 -11.77 -8.31
N THR A 232 -18.47 -10.58 -7.84
CA THR A 232 -17.93 -9.51 -8.72
C THR A 232 -16.50 -9.16 -8.37
N SER A 233 -15.75 -8.75 -9.39
CA SER A 233 -14.41 -8.22 -9.22
C SER A 233 -14.12 -7.22 -10.32
N TRP A 234 -13.30 -6.22 -10.02
CA TRP A 234 -12.88 -5.23 -11.02
C TRP A 234 -12.24 -5.87 -12.27
N VAL A 235 -11.60 -7.04 -12.13
CA VAL A 235 -11.02 -7.81 -13.25
C VAL A 235 -12.10 -8.47 -14.11
N THR A 236 -13.06 -9.16 -13.48
CA THR A 236 -14.15 -9.82 -14.21
C THR A 236 -15.11 -8.81 -14.85
N SER A 237 -15.33 -7.66 -14.19
CA SER A 237 -16.11 -6.55 -14.75
C SER A 237 -15.44 -5.97 -15.99
N LEU A 238 -14.13 -5.69 -15.93
CA LEU A 238 -13.36 -5.27 -17.10
C LEU A 238 -13.44 -6.31 -18.23
N GLY A 239 -13.29 -7.60 -17.90
CA GLY A 239 -13.45 -8.69 -18.86
C GLY A 239 -14.82 -8.68 -19.54
N SER A 240 -15.90 -8.53 -18.77
CA SER A 240 -17.26 -8.51 -19.33
C SER A 240 -17.52 -7.37 -20.30
N VAL A 241 -16.93 -6.19 -20.08
CA VAL A 241 -17.05 -5.04 -21.00
C VAL A 241 -16.23 -5.27 -22.26
N LEU A 242 -15.02 -5.83 -22.14
CA LEU A 242 -14.20 -6.21 -23.28
C LEU A 242 -14.86 -7.32 -24.12
N ASP A 243 -15.49 -8.30 -23.48
CA ASP A 243 -16.25 -9.35 -24.16
C ASP A 243 -17.43 -8.75 -24.94
N ALA A 244 -18.19 -7.83 -24.33
CA ALA A 244 -19.29 -7.14 -25.00
C ALA A 244 -18.81 -6.31 -26.20
N ALA A 245 -17.72 -5.55 -26.05
CA ALA A 245 -17.13 -4.80 -27.16
C ALA A 245 -16.65 -5.72 -28.29
N THR A 246 -16.04 -6.86 -27.94
CA THR A 246 -15.58 -7.85 -28.92
C THR A 246 -16.75 -8.47 -29.68
N LEU A 247 -17.85 -8.79 -28.99
CA LEU A 247 -19.05 -9.33 -29.63
C LEU A 247 -19.68 -8.33 -30.59
N ILE A 248 -19.77 -7.05 -30.23
CA ILE A 248 -20.27 -6.01 -31.14
C ILE A 248 -19.38 -5.92 -32.38
N LEU A 249 -18.06 -5.81 -32.20
CA LEU A 249 -17.10 -5.68 -33.30
C LEU A 249 -17.06 -6.90 -34.24
N THR A 250 -17.51 -8.07 -33.80
CA THR A 250 -17.41 -9.32 -34.57
C THR A 250 -18.75 -9.84 -35.09
N ALA A 251 -19.87 -9.43 -34.49
CA ALA A 251 -21.19 -9.97 -34.79
C ALA A 251 -22.20 -8.91 -35.29
N VAL A 252 -21.87 -7.62 -35.22
CA VAL A 252 -22.70 -6.55 -35.77
C VAL A 252 -22.03 -6.04 -37.04
N ASP A 253 -22.74 -6.07 -38.16
CA ASP A 253 -22.25 -5.50 -39.42
C ASP A 253 -22.25 -3.96 -39.33
N ASP A 254 -21.22 -3.33 -39.89
CA ASP A 254 -21.16 -1.88 -40.06
C ASP A 254 -22.25 -1.47 -41.08
N GLU A 255 -23.34 -0.85 -40.61
CA GLU A 255 -24.26 -0.09 -41.49
C GLU A 255 -23.63 1.25 -41.93
#